data_AF-A0A0M9E7D7-F1
#
_entry.id   AF-A0A0M9E7D7-F1
#
_cell.length_a   1.000
_cell.length_b   1.000
_cell.length_c   1.000
_cell.angle_alpha   90.00
_cell.angle_beta   90.00
_cell.angle_gamma   90.00
#
_symmetry.space_group_name_H-M   'P 1'
#
loop_
_entity.id
_entity.type
_entity.pdbx_description
1 polymer ?
#
loop_
_entity_poly.entity_id
_entity_poly.type
_entity_poly.pdbx_seq_one_letter_code
_entity_poly.pdbx_strand_id
1 'polypeptide(L)'
;LYMRAFPIKYKEYLNLLHKYKDTYSSSQKSKTIILVTGVIEGSQAKSIGIYKGDIIKNYLGNKLKTTRELIKIVSANANSKRKKINIMIIRNGETPIELSISPGRIGVQIETVDLSHL
;
A
#
# COMPACT_ATOMS: atom_id res chain seq x y z
N LEU A 1 -14.61 -2.18 17.77
CA LEU A 1 -13.38 -1.49 18.24
C LEU A 1 -12.56 -0.83 17.09
N TYR A 2 -13.18 -0.47 15.96
CA TYR A 2 -12.50 0.09 14.76
C TYR A 2 -12.95 1.55 14.49
N MET A 3 -12.85 2.42 15.50
CA MET A 3 -13.39 3.80 15.44
C MET A 3 -12.38 4.85 15.94
N ARG A 4 -11.09 4.69 15.65
CA ARG A 4 -10.10 5.74 15.92
C ARG A 4 -9.39 6.14 14.64
N ALA A 5 -9.79 7.31 14.13
CA ALA A 5 -9.08 8.18 13.21
C ALA A 5 -8.81 7.67 11.77
N PHE A 6 -9.87 7.29 11.04
CA PHE A 6 -9.79 7.22 9.57
C PHE A 6 -10.42 8.46 8.93
N PRO A 7 -9.67 9.26 8.14
CA PRO A 7 -10.24 10.36 7.32
C PRO A 7 -11.18 9.92 6.17
N ILE A 8 -11.54 8.63 6.09
CA ILE A 8 -12.41 8.05 5.04
C ILE A 8 -13.68 7.64 5.78
N LYS A 9 -14.84 7.95 5.23
CA LYS A 9 -16.11 7.50 5.83
C LYS A 9 -16.12 5.97 5.85
N TYR A 10 -16.50 5.35 6.97
CA TYR A 10 -16.47 3.89 7.14
C TYR A 10 -17.13 3.12 5.98
N LYS A 11 -18.21 3.65 5.39
CA LYS A 11 -18.88 3.09 4.20
C LYS A 11 -17.98 3.05 2.96
N GLU A 12 -17.21 4.11 2.71
CA GLU A 12 -16.25 4.18 1.60
C GLU A 12 -15.11 3.19 1.80
N TYR A 13 -14.65 3.02 3.05
CA TYR A 13 -13.66 2.01 3.41
C TYR A 13 -14.16 0.59 3.12
N LEU A 14 -15.39 0.24 3.54
CA LEU A 14 -15.97 -1.07 3.26
C LEU A 14 -16.15 -1.31 1.75
N ASN A 15 -16.63 -0.31 1.00
CA ASN A 15 -16.77 -0.41 -0.45
C ASN A 15 -15.43 -0.67 -1.13
N LEU A 16 -14.38 0.04 -0.69
CA LEU A 16 -13.02 -0.16 -1.17
C LEU A 16 -12.57 -1.61 -0.93
N LEU A 17 -12.76 -2.11 0.30
CA LEU A 17 -12.37 -3.46 0.67
C LEU A 17 -13.13 -4.55 -0.13
N HIS A 18 -14.44 -4.38 -0.36
CA HIS A 18 -15.21 -5.28 -1.20
C HIS A 18 -14.70 -5.30 -2.64
N LYS A 19 -14.41 -4.14 -3.23
CA LYS A 19 -13.82 -4.04 -4.58
C LYS A 19 -12.52 -4.84 -4.69
N TYR A 20 -11.67 -4.77 -3.67
CA TYR A 20 -10.41 -5.52 -3.64
C TYR A 20 -10.62 -7.02 -3.38
N LYS A 21 -11.59 -7.41 -2.56
CA LYS A 21 -11.92 -8.84 -2.35
C LYS A 21 -12.27 -9.53 -3.67
N ASP A 22 -13.01 -8.87 -4.55
CA ASP A 22 -13.36 -9.44 -5.86
C ASP A 22 -12.12 -9.60 -6.75
N THR A 23 -11.25 -8.58 -6.81
CA THR A 23 -9.98 -8.64 -7.54
C THR A 23 -9.04 -9.75 -7.01
N TYR A 24 -9.03 -9.99 -5.70
CA TYR A 24 -8.11 -10.94 -5.04
C TYR A 24 -8.69 -12.34 -4.78
N SER A 25 -9.97 -12.60 -5.10
CA SER A 25 -10.59 -13.92 -4.85
C SER A 25 -10.21 -15.00 -5.88
N SER A 26 -9.55 -14.67 -6.99
CA SER A 26 -9.18 -15.64 -8.02
C SER A 26 -7.82 -16.35 -7.82
N SER A 27 -6.97 -15.96 -6.86
CA SER A 27 -5.63 -16.56 -6.72
C SER A 27 -5.04 -16.55 -5.29
N GLN A 28 -5.35 -17.64 -4.56
CA GLN A 28 -4.61 -18.30 -3.46
C GLN A 28 -4.07 -17.59 -2.18
N LYS A 29 -4.45 -18.24 -1.06
CA LYS A 29 -3.71 -18.58 0.19
C LYS A 29 -3.29 -17.51 1.21
N SER A 30 -3.29 -16.22 0.89
CA SER A 30 -3.23 -15.19 1.95
C SER A 30 -3.84 -13.89 1.44
N LYS A 31 -5.00 -13.52 1.97
CA LYS A 31 -5.81 -12.39 1.52
C LYS A 31 -5.42 -11.07 2.21
N THR A 32 -4.16 -10.91 2.62
CA THR A 32 -3.72 -9.66 3.24
C THR A 32 -3.24 -8.65 2.20
N ILE A 33 -3.54 -7.38 2.46
CA ILE A 33 -3.12 -6.23 1.65
C ILE A 33 -2.45 -5.17 2.53
N ILE A 34 -1.63 -4.31 1.91
CA ILE A 34 -1.02 -3.16 2.57
C ILE A 34 -1.76 -1.91 2.10
N LEU A 35 -2.71 -1.45 2.91
CA LEU A 35 -3.53 -0.29 2.59
C LEU A 35 -2.83 1.01 3.03
N VAL A 36 -2.80 2.00 2.15
CA VAL A 36 -2.37 3.36 2.48
C VAL A 36 -3.52 4.10 3.16
N THR A 37 -3.32 4.41 4.43
CA THR A 37 -4.33 5.06 5.30
C THR A 37 -4.10 6.57 5.41
N GLY A 38 -2.93 7.05 4.98
CA GLY A 38 -2.58 8.47 4.93
C GLY A 38 -1.27 8.70 4.19
N VAL A 39 -1.05 9.93 3.76
CA VAL A 39 0.16 10.36 3.05
C VAL A 39 0.68 11.62 3.73
N ILE A 40 1.98 11.66 4.02
CA ILE A 40 2.62 12.79 4.69
C ILE A 40 2.84 13.90 3.65
N GLU A 41 2.47 15.15 3.97
CA GLU A 41 2.72 16.28 3.08
C GLU A 41 4.22 16.54 2.89
N GLY A 42 4.61 16.96 1.68
CA GLY A 42 6.02 17.14 1.29
C GLY A 42 6.82 15.84 1.16
N SER A 43 6.18 14.66 1.26
CA SER A 43 6.86 13.37 1.12
C SER A 43 7.03 12.93 -0.33
N GLN A 44 7.90 11.93 -0.54
CA GLN A 44 8.05 11.27 -1.84
C GLN A 44 6.72 10.73 -2.35
N ALA A 45 5.96 10.02 -1.49
CA ALA A 45 4.65 9.47 -1.81
C ALA A 45 3.69 10.54 -2.37
N LYS A 46 3.64 11.72 -1.73
CA LYS A 46 2.83 12.84 -2.21
C LYS A 46 3.28 13.30 -3.60
N SER A 47 4.58 13.49 -3.79
CA SER A 47 5.16 13.98 -5.05
C SER A 47 4.94 13.04 -6.23
N ILE A 48 4.85 11.73 -6.00
CA ILE A 48 4.61 10.73 -7.06
C ILE A 48 3.15 10.32 -7.20
N GLY A 49 2.24 10.99 -6.48
CA GLY A 49 0.81 10.76 -6.58
C GLY A 49 0.35 9.43 -5.96
N ILE A 50 0.99 8.98 -4.87
CA ILE A 50 0.39 7.99 -3.97
C ILE A 50 -0.64 8.71 -3.10
N TYR A 51 -1.82 8.10 -2.96
CA TYR A 51 -2.93 8.65 -2.19
C TYR A 51 -3.44 7.63 -1.18
N LYS A 52 -4.23 8.16 -0.25
CA LYS A 52 -5.02 7.33 0.65
C LYS A 52 -5.97 6.45 -0.15
N GLY A 53 -6.06 5.17 0.22
CA GLY A 53 -6.85 4.17 -0.48
C GLY A 53 -6.04 3.33 -1.47
N ASP A 54 -4.80 3.72 -1.78
CA ASP A 54 -3.91 2.89 -2.58
C ASP A 54 -3.47 1.63 -1.80
N ILE A 55 -3.26 0.54 -2.51
CA ILE A 55 -2.65 -0.67 -1.97
C ILE A 55 -1.22 -0.79 -2.48
N ILE A 56 -0.25 -0.93 -1.58
CA ILE A 56 1.13 -1.24 -1.97
C ILE A 56 1.24 -2.75 -2.16
N LYS A 57 1.58 -3.19 -3.38
CA LYS A 57 1.70 -4.61 -3.71
C LYS A 57 3.14 -5.08 -3.86
N ASN A 58 4.01 -4.18 -4.31
CA ASN A 58 5.40 -4.50 -4.62
C ASN A 58 6.32 -3.35 -4.22
N TYR A 59 7.51 -3.70 -3.74
CA TYR A 59 8.61 -2.77 -3.57
C TYR A 59 9.90 -3.43 -4.05
N LEU A 60 10.65 -2.76 -4.94
CA LEU A 60 11.93 -3.26 -5.45
C LEU A 60 11.80 -4.66 -6.08
N GLY A 61 10.72 -4.93 -6.82
CA GLY A 61 10.43 -6.24 -7.40
C GLY A 61 9.91 -7.30 -6.42
N ASN A 62 9.93 -7.03 -5.10
CA ASN A 62 9.47 -7.97 -4.09
C ASN A 62 7.97 -7.80 -3.84
N LYS A 63 7.20 -8.88 -4.00
CA LYS A 63 5.78 -8.92 -3.63
C LYS A 63 5.65 -8.84 -2.10
N LEU A 64 4.74 -7.99 -1.64
CA LEU A 64 4.52 -7.74 -0.23
C LEU A 64 3.10 -8.14 0.18
N LYS A 65 2.98 -8.61 1.42
CA LYS A 65 1.74 -9.06 2.06
C LYS A 65 1.43 -8.30 3.34
N THR A 66 2.45 -7.80 4.04
CA THR A 66 2.31 -7.15 5.34
C THR A 66 3.11 -5.84 5.41
N THR A 67 2.65 -4.93 6.27
CA THR A 67 3.35 -3.66 6.57
C THR A 67 4.75 -3.93 7.11
N ARG A 68 4.93 -5.00 7.91
CA ARG A 68 6.24 -5.41 8.44
C ARG A 68 7.23 -5.75 7.33
N GLU A 69 6.80 -6.46 6.29
CA GLU A 69 7.64 -6.75 5.12
C GLU A 69 8.04 -5.47 4.40
N LEU A 70 7.09 -4.55 4.17
CA LEU A 70 7.37 -3.27 3.54
C LEU A 70 8.39 -2.45 4.36
N ILE A 71 8.19 -2.33 5.67
CA ILE A 71 9.11 -1.59 6.56
C ILE A 71 10.51 -2.22 6.52
N LYS A 72 10.59 -3.56 6.57
CA LYS A 72 11.87 -4.29 6.53
C LYS A 72 12.62 -4.02 5.21
N ILE A 73 11.96 -4.16 4.06
CA ILE A 73 12.63 -3.98 2.77
C ILE A 73 13.04 -2.53 2.51
N VAL A 74 12.20 -1.57 2.90
CA VAL A 74 12.52 -0.14 2.78
C VAL A 74 13.72 0.20 3.64
N SER A 75 13.72 -0.24 4.91
CA SER A 75 14.83 0.03 5.84
C SER A 75 16.13 -0.59 5.37
N ALA A 76 16.09 -1.84 4.89
CA ALA A 76 17.26 -2.54 4.36
C ALA A 76 17.85 -1.86 3.11
N ASN A 77 17.05 -1.08 2.36
CA ASN A 77 17.46 -0.41 1.14
C ASN A 77 17.53 1.12 1.29
N ALA A 78 17.38 1.68 2.50
CA ALA A 78 17.30 3.13 2.70
C ALA A 78 18.54 3.88 2.22
N ASN A 79 19.72 3.27 2.38
CA ASN A 79 21.02 3.83 1.98
C ASN A 79 21.55 3.24 0.66
N SER A 80 20.68 2.63 -0.14
CA SER A 80 21.04 2.06 -1.43
C SER A 80 21.62 3.14 -2.36
N LYS A 81 22.68 2.82 -3.10
CA LYS A 81 23.26 3.70 -4.14
C LYS A 81 22.37 3.84 -5.39
N ARG A 82 21.26 3.11 -5.46
CA ARG A 82 20.29 3.21 -6.57
C ARG A 82 19.68 4.61 -6.61
N LYS A 83 19.54 5.18 -7.81
CA LYS A 83 18.86 6.47 -7.99
C LYS A 83 17.33 6.35 -7.87
N LYS A 84 16.78 5.19 -8.23
CA LYS A 84 15.35 4.92 -8.31
C LYS A 84 15.02 3.49 -7.84
N ILE A 85 13.86 3.35 -7.23
CA ILE A 85 13.26 2.09 -6.78
C ILE A 85 11.83 2.05 -7.31
N ASN A 86 11.45 0.91 -7.89
CA ASN A 86 10.10 0.71 -8.38
C ASN A 86 9.19 0.28 -7.23
N ILE A 87 8.02 0.90 -7.18
CA ILE A 87 6.92 0.55 -6.27
C ILE A 87 5.68 0.31 -7.13
N MET A 88 4.96 -0.77 -6.88
CA MET A 88 3.68 -1.01 -7.55
C MET A 88 2.55 -0.81 -6.57
N ILE A 89 1.59 0.02 -6.98
CA ILE A 89 0.36 0.23 -6.25
C ILE A 89 -0.84 -0.29 -7.03
N ILE A 90 -1.94 -0.54 -6.35
CA ILE A 90 -3.25 -0.73 -6.98
C ILE A 90 -4.19 0.30 -6.40
N ARG A 91 -4.79 1.08 -7.28
CA ARG A 91 -5.79 2.08 -6.95
C ARG A 91 -7.16 1.57 -7.36
N ASN A 92 -8.13 1.68 -6.46
CA ASN A 92 -9.51 1.30 -6.73
C ASN A 92 -9.65 -0.10 -7.38
N GLY A 93 -8.88 -1.10 -6.99
CA GLY A 93 -8.98 -2.46 -7.57
C GLY A 93 -8.70 -2.58 -9.08
N GLU A 94 -8.11 -1.56 -9.71
CA GLU A 94 -7.79 -1.52 -11.14
C GLU A 94 -6.43 -2.16 -11.43
N THR A 95 -5.90 -1.94 -12.64
CA THR A 95 -4.59 -2.43 -13.03
C THR A 95 -3.49 -1.84 -12.13
N PRO A 96 -2.43 -2.61 -11.82
CA PRO A 96 -1.32 -2.09 -11.04
C PRO A 96 -0.65 -0.91 -11.74
N ILE A 97 -0.38 0.15 -10.97
CA ILE A 97 0.36 1.33 -11.41
C ILE A 97 1.79 1.19 -10.87
N GLU A 98 2.77 1.22 -11.76
CA GLU A 98 4.18 1.27 -11.40
C GLU A 98 4.64 2.72 -11.25
N LEU A 99 5.20 3.04 -10.09
CA LEU A 99 5.75 4.35 -9.76
C LEU A 99 7.22 4.20 -9.38
N SER A 100 7.96 5.31 -9.43
CA SER A 100 9.39 5.33 -9.12
C SER A 100 9.69 6.31 -8.01
N ILE A 101 10.42 5.86 -6.98
CA ILE A 101 10.82 6.68 -5.83
C ILE A 101 12.34 6.63 -5.63
N SER A 102 12.89 7.55 -4.86
CA SER A 102 14.25 7.43 -4.36
C SER A 102 14.31 6.50 -3.13
N PRO A 103 15.47 5.89 -2.85
CA PRO A 103 15.69 5.16 -1.61
C PRO A 103 15.35 5.98 -0.36
N GLY A 104 14.92 5.30 0.69
CA GLY A 104 14.63 5.93 1.99
C GLY A 104 13.14 6.09 2.28
N ARG A 105 12.78 7.16 3.01
CA ARG A 105 11.44 7.34 3.58
C ARG A 105 10.40 7.59 2.49
N ILE A 106 9.41 6.71 2.39
CA ILE A 106 8.30 6.82 1.43
C ILE A 106 7.35 7.97 1.83
N GLY A 107 6.99 8.03 3.13
CA GLY A 107 6.08 9.05 3.67
C GLY A 107 4.59 8.67 3.62
N VAL A 108 4.28 7.42 3.98
CA VAL A 108 2.92 6.88 4.04
C VAL A 108 2.59 6.39 5.45
N GLN A 109 1.31 6.49 5.81
CA GLN A 109 0.70 5.73 6.90
C GLN A 109 0.05 4.50 6.28
N ILE A 110 0.26 3.32 6.87
CA ILE A 110 -0.11 2.05 6.28
C ILE A 110 -0.69 1.09 7.31
N GLU A 111 -1.54 0.19 6.83
CA GLU A 111 -2.15 -0.87 7.63
C GLU A 111 -2.14 -2.20 6.86
N THR A 112 -1.97 -3.31 7.60
CA THR A 112 -2.19 -4.64 7.03
C THR A 112 -3.66 -4.99 7.22
N VAL A 113 -4.40 -5.11 6.13
CA VAL A 113 -5.80 -5.49 6.16
C VAL A 113 -5.92 -6.94 5.71
N ASP A 114 -6.58 -7.76 6.52
CA ASP A 114 -6.91 -9.14 6.17
C ASP A 114 -8.28 -9.20 5.50
N LEU A 115 -8.31 -9.57 4.22
CA LEU A 115 -9.54 -9.70 3.43
C LEU A 115 -10.19 -11.09 3.59
N SER A 116 -9.67 -11.96 4.46
CA SER A 116 -10.20 -13.31 4.65
C SER A 116 -11.57 -13.33 5.35
N HIS A 117 -11.91 -12.26 6.09
CA HIS A 117 -13.13 -12.15 6.89
C HIS A 117 -14.17 -11.15 6.36
N LEU A 118 -13.89 -10.55 5.19
CA LEU A 118 -14.88 -9.79 4.41
C LEU A 118 -15.66 -10.76 3.54
#